data_AF-A0A496XD50-F1
#
_entry.id   AF-A0A496XD50-F1
#
_cell.length_a   1.000
_cell.length_b   1.000
_cell.length_c   1.000
_cell.angle_alpha   90.00
_cell.angle_beta   90.00
_cell.angle_gamma   90.00
#
_symmetry.space_group_name_H-M   'P 1'
#
loop_
_entity.id
_entity.type
_entity.pdbx_description
1 polymer ?
#
loop_
_entity_poly.entity_id
_entity_poly.type
_entity_poly.pdbx_seq_one_letter_code
_entity_poly.pdbx_strand_id
1 'polypeptide(L)'
;AELSQLMDLAPSYGPWCKDVKAILDDPTYNPSGKEIGIVFTEYDVTSVSAYRVTPANPDWPEYRAASDTYLNTGYFGGVWNAAVLCSMAGSDSLDLAFKYRSRSFYGVLTAGPDAVLGHKYCRSPLWYAWKLLQSKANLVEGSPMLQAQIQQDLDSKIDIFAVGDSEHPRIILINRSFDADSVELTLEGLSGNVKNPLANRYVFNEERSAQFIAAEVSGSNISGWYSDAPEISPRDIALERVDEFWLASNGVDYMLQVDCSPISITVLDVVPGPPGSIVEGSIANGMARLVIDASAPAYGYYPKTTTNLVDGIWGSVAHSDDGVNPFHVTNLTYSTLEGTNKVIYVDASGIQGFFRIGGAE
;
A
#
# COMPACT_ATOMS: atom_id res chain seq x y z
N ALA A 1 14.69 8.44 -22.57
CA ALA A 1 14.56 9.90 -22.38
C ALA A 1 13.09 10.32 -22.34
N GLU A 2 12.30 10.11 -23.40
CA GLU A 2 10.88 10.50 -23.47
C GLU A 2 10.00 9.91 -22.35
N LEU A 3 10.15 8.61 -22.05
CA LEU A 3 9.40 7.97 -20.96
C LEU A 3 9.73 8.50 -19.56
N SER A 4 11.01 8.82 -19.32
CA SER A 4 11.42 9.45 -18.06
C SER A 4 10.79 10.83 -17.94
N GLN A 5 10.86 11.65 -18.99
CA GLN A 5 10.26 12.99 -18.98
C GLN A 5 8.76 12.94 -18.69
N LEU A 6 8.05 11.96 -19.24
CA LEU A 6 6.64 11.78 -18.95
C LEU A 6 6.37 11.43 -17.48
N MET A 7 7.19 10.56 -16.89
CA MET A 7 7.14 10.26 -15.46
C MET A 7 7.46 11.47 -14.60
N ASP A 8 8.38 12.33 -15.03
CA ASP A 8 8.74 13.56 -14.33
C ASP A 8 7.61 14.60 -14.34
N LEU A 9 6.69 14.53 -15.31
CA LEU A 9 5.50 15.39 -15.38
C LEU A 9 4.36 14.93 -14.45
N ALA A 10 4.26 13.63 -14.13
CA ALA A 10 3.11 13.08 -13.40
C ALA A 10 2.84 13.77 -12.04
N PRO A 11 3.86 14.06 -11.20
CA PRO A 11 3.63 14.74 -9.93
C PRO A 11 3.14 16.19 -10.08
N SER A 12 3.33 16.81 -11.25
CA SER A 12 2.97 18.22 -11.50
C SER A 12 1.46 18.46 -11.57
N TYR A 13 0.65 17.40 -11.75
CA TYR A 13 -0.80 17.54 -11.85
C TYR A 13 -1.45 18.11 -10.58
N GLY A 14 -0.97 17.74 -9.39
CA GLY A 14 -1.45 18.28 -8.13
C GLY A 14 -1.18 19.78 -7.97
N PRO A 15 0.09 20.25 -8.13
CA PRO A 15 0.40 21.66 -8.22
C PRO A 15 -0.42 22.41 -9.28
N TRP A 16 -0.60 21.86 -10.48
CA TRP A 16 -1.43 22.49 -11.50
C TRP A 16 -2.89 22.65 -11.07
N CYS A 17 -3.48 21.64 -10.42
CA CYS A 17 -4.83 21.78 -9.85
C CYS A 17 -4.89 22.91 -8.83
N LYS A 18 -3.89 23.02 -7.94
CA LYS A 18 -3.82 24.09 -6.93
C LYS A 18 -3.69 25.47 -7.57
N ASP A 19 -2.84 25.60 -8.59
CA ASP A 19 -2.62 26.87 -9.30
C ASP A 19 -3.90 27.33 -10.02
N VAL A 20 -4.60 26.41 -10.69
CA VAL A 20 -5.89 26.70 -11.33
C VAL A 20 -6.92 27.10 -10.28
N LYS A 21 -7.01 26.37 -9.15
CA LYS A 21 -7.94 26.68 -8.06
C LYS A 21 -7.67 28.06 -7.46
N ALA A 22 -6.40 28.40 -7.23
CA ALA A 22 -6.00 29.71 -6.72
C ALA A 22 -6.44 30.85 -7.65
N ILE A 23 -6.35 30.69 -8.97
CA ILE A 23 -6.85 31.68 -9.94
C ILE A 23 -8.39 31.82 -9.86
N LEU A 24 -9.10 30.69 -9.72
CA LEU A 24 -10.57 30.68 -9.65
C LEU A 24 -11.11 31.26 -8.33
N ASP A 25 -10.33 31.16 -7.25
CA ASP A 25 -10.68 31.69 -5.93
C ASP A 25 -10.19 33.14 -5.72
N ASP A 26 -9.33 33.68 -6.61
CA ASP A 26 -8.84 35.05 -6.53
C ASP A 26 -10.01 36.06 -6.62
N PRO A 27 -10.20 36.95 -5.63
CA PRO A 27 -11.27 37.96 -5.64
C PRO A 27 -11.23 38.90 -6.85
N THR A 28 -10.08 39.04 -7.52
CA THR A 28 -9.91 39.80 -8.77
C THR A 28 -10.74 39.18 -9.91
N TYR A 29 -10.77 37.85 -9.98
CA TYR A 29 -11.48 37.09 -11.03
C TYR A 29 -12.83 36.55 -10.55
N ASN A 30 -13.01 36.35 -9.24
CA ASN A 30 -14.23 35.87 -8.59
C ASN A 30 -14.67 36.81 -7.45
N PRO A 31 -15.08 38.06 -7.76
CA PRO A 31 -15.40 39.07 -6.74
C PRO A 31 -16.61 38.71 -5.88
N SER A 32 -17.44 37.77 -6.32
CA SER A 32 -18.58 37.24 -5.55
C SER A 32 -18.22 36.10 -4.60
N GLY A 33 -16.99 35.58 -4.64
CA GLY A 33 -16.57 34.41 -3.85
C GLY A 33 -17.44 33.19 -4.10
N LYS A 34 -17.86 32.98 -5.36
CA LYS A 34 -18.65 31.79 -5.71
C LYS A 34 -17.76 30.56 -5.65
N GLU A 35 -18.29 29.47 -5.14
CA GLU A 35 -17.64 28.18 -5.26
C GLU A 35 -17.58 27.77 -6.74
N ILE A 36 -16.36 27.58 -7.26
CA ILE A 36 -16.11 27.11 -8.62
C ILE A 36 -15.33 25.81 -8.51
N GLY A 37 -15.93 24.74 -9.05
CA GLY A 37 -15.28 23.44 -9.17
C GLY A 37 -14.45 23.30 -10.44
N ILE A 38 -13.43 22.45 -10.39
CA ILE A 38 -12.54 22.10 -11.48
C ILE A 38 -12.86 20.67 -11.92
N VAL A 39 -13.15 20.53 -13.21
CA VAL A 39 -13.42 19.23 -13.85
C VAL A 39 -12.49 19.04 -15.04
N PHE A 40 -11.62 18.02 -14.97
CA PHE A 40 -10.92 17.54 -16.15
C PHE A 40 -11.83 16.59 -16.92
N THR A 41 -12.44 17.10 -17.99
CA THR A 41 -13.27 16.31 -18.90
C THR A 41 -12.48 15.22 -19.63
N GLU A 42 -11.16 15.37 -19.67
CA GLU A 42 -10.23 14.39 -20.20
C GLU A 42 -8.86 14.55 -19.54
N TYR A 43 -8.30 13.45 -19.03
CA TYR A 43 -6.86 13.31 -18.83
C TYR A 43 -6.39 11.99 -19.42
N ASP A 44 -5.27 12.04 -20.12
CA ASP A 44 -4.54 10.86 -20.58
C ASP A 44 -3.15 11.26 -21.05
N VAL A 45 -2.31 10.27 -21.32
CA VAL A 45 -1.03 10.47 -22.00
C VAL A 45 -1.26 10.36 -23.50
N THR A 46 -1.28 11.48 -24.22
CA THR A 46 -1.39 11.46 -25.68
C THR A 46 -0.06 11.24 -26.38
N SER A 47 0.81 10.39 -25.82
CA SER A 47 2.01 9.95 -26.54
C SER A 47 1.71 8.65 -27.28
N VAL A 48 1.75 8.73 -28.62
CA VAL A 48 2.11 7.55 -29.40
C VAL A 48 3.44 7.06 -28.86
N SER A 49 3.51 5.79 -28.46
CA SER A 49 4.78 5.09 -28.30
C SER A 49 5.68 5.48 -29.48
N ALA A 50 6.98 5.72 -29.27
CA ALA A 50 7.92 6.05 -30.34
C ALA A 50 7.83 5.07 -31.54
N TYR A 51 7.26 3.89 -31.27
CA TYR A 51 6.87 2.85 -32.19
C TYR A 51 5.40 3.01 -32.66
N ARG A 52 5.10 4.02 -33.49
CA ARG A 52 3.79 4.19 -34.19
C ARG A 52 3.32 2.94 -34.98
N VAL A 53 4.16 1.92 -35.06
CA VAL A 53 3.89 0.59 -35.60
C VAL A 53 4.00 -0.36 -34.42
N THR A 54 3.01 -1.23 -34.21
CA THR A 54 3.05 -2.35 -33.26
C THR A 54 4.42 -2.99 -33.31
N PRO A 55 5.37 -2.66 -32.40
CA PRO A 55 6.70 -3.21 -32.52
C PRO A 55 6.50 -4.71 -32.29
N ALA A 56 7.04 -5.52 -33.22
CA ALA A 56 7.11 -6.94 -32.96
C ALA A 56 7.86 -7.11 -31.64
N ASN A 57 7.36 -7.97 -30.74
CA ASN A 57 8.13 -8.33 -29.55
C ASN A 57 9.05 -9.48 -29.96
N PRO A 58 10.35 -9.22 -30.28
CA PRO A 58 11.24 -10.26 -30.78
C PRO A 58 11.53 -11.35 -29.74
N ASP A 59 11.29 -11.05 -28.45
CA ASP A 59 11.60 -11.92 -27.33
C ASP A 59 10.36 -12.63 -26.78
N TRP A 60 9.24 -12.58 -27.50
CA TRP A 60 8.02 -13.29 -27.11
C TRP A 60 8.34 -14.77 -26.77
N PRO A 61 7.86 -15.30 -25.61
CA PRO A 61 6.82 -14.76 -24.73
C PRO A 61 7.26 -13.78 -23.63
N GLU A 62 8.55 -13.43 -23.53
CA GLU A 62 9.04 -12.52 -22.50
C GLU A 62 8.56 -11.08 -22.77
N TYR A 63 8.16 -10.35 -21.72
CA TYR A 63 7.71 -8.97 -21.89
C TYR A 63 8.87 -8.01 -22.17
N ARG A 64 8.63 -7.02 -23.02
CA ARG A 64 9.53 -5.89 -23.25
C ARG A 64 8.77 -4.57 -23.14
N ALA A 65 9.16 -3.74 -22.17
CA ALA A 65 8.62 -2.38 -22.02
C ALA A 65 8.72 -1.53 -23.29
N ALA A 66 9.83 -1.68 -24.04
CA ALA A 66 10.02 -1.00 -25.31
C ALA A 66 9.07 -1.49 -26.43
N SER A 67 8.41 -2.64 -26.25
CA SER A 67 7.46 -3.18 -27.23
C SER A 67 6.01 -2.78 -26.91
N ASP A 68 5.77 -1.98 -25.88
CA ASP A 68 4.44 -1.51 -25.51
C ASP A 68 3.96 -0.40 -26.46
N THR A 69 2.86 -0.67 -27.17
CA THR A 69 2.23 0.29 -28.08
C THR A 69 1.42 1.36 -27.38
N TYR A 70 1.03 1.12 -26.12
CA TYR A 70 0.07 1.94 -25.39
C TYR A 70 0.62 2.27 -24.01
N LEU A 71 1.42 3.33 -23.96
CA LEU A 71 2.01 3.89 -22.74
C LEU A 71 1.00 4.18 -21.62
N ASN A 72 -0.30 4.18 -21.94
CA ASN A 72 -1.37 4.51 -21.01
C ASN A 72 -2.03 3.27 -20.39
N THR A 73 -1.83 2.08 -20.96
CA THR A 73 -2.55 0.86 -20.56
C THR A 73 -1.65 -0.23 -19.99
N GLY A 74 -0.36 -0.23 -20.35
CA GLY A 74 0.64 -1.16 -19.82
C GLY A 74 1.04 -0.89 -18.37
N TYR A 75 2.04 -1.62 -17.87
CA TYR A 75 2.51 -1.46 -16.48
C TYR A 75 3.02 -0.03 -16.23
N PHE A 76 3.82 0.52 -17.15
CA PHE A 76 4.28 1.90 -17.11
C PHE A 76 3.10 2.88 -17.03
N GLY A 77 2.05 2.66 -17.84
CA GLY A 77 0.83 3.45 -17.82
C GLY A 77 0.09 3.35 -16.49
N GLY A 78 0.06 2.16 -15.88
CA GLY A 78 -0.49 1.95 -14.54
C GLY A 78 0.19 2.83 -13.50
N VAL A 79 1.53 2.84 -13.48
CA VAL A 79 2.33 3.65 -12.55
C VAL A 79 2.17 5.14 -12.82
N TRP A 80 2.23 5.58 -14.09
CA TRP A 80 2.03 6.99 -14.44
C TRP A 80 0.63 7.48 -14.04
N ASN A 81 -0.41 6.71 -14.36
CA ASN A 81 -1.79 7.09 -14.00
C ASN A 81 -1.98 7.10 -12.48
N ALA A 82 -1.32 6.20 -11.74
CA ALA A 82 -1.34 6.22 -10.28
C ALA A 82 -0.72 7.51 -9.72
N ALA A 83 0.45 7.91 -10.22
CA ALA A 83 1.10 9.16 -9.81
C ALA A 83 0.21 10.38 -10.09
N VAL A 84 -0.40 10.45 -11.28
CA VAL A 84 -1.33 11.53 -11.64
C VAL A 84 -2.57 11.53 -10.73
N LEU A 85 -3.21 10.37 -10.52
CA LEU A 85 -4.39 10.25 -9.67
C LEU A 85 -4.11 10.63 -8.22
N CYS A 86 -3.03 10.12 -7.64
CA CYS A 86 -2.65 10.43 -6.27
C CYS A 86 -2.26 11.91 -6.10
N SER A 87 -1.55 12.49 -7.08
CA SER A 87 -1.20 13.92 -7.06
C SER A 87 -2.44 14.82 -7.17
N MET A 88 -3.39 14.49 -8.05
CA MET A 88 -4.67 15.19 -8.14
C MET A 88 -5.49 15.05 -6.86
N ALA A 89 -5.60 13.85 -6.29
CA ALA A 89 -6.33 13.60 -5.05
C ALA A 89 -5.71 14.35 -3.87
N GLY A 90 -4.38 14.32 -3.73
CA GLY A 90 -3.64 15.06 -2.69
C GLY A 90 -3.64 16.58 -2.88
N SER A 91 -4.17 17.08 -4.00
CA SER A 91 -4.26 18.53 -4.23
C SER A 91 -5.42 19.18 -3.49
N ASP A 92 -6.48 18.42 -3.18
CA ASP A 92 -7.76 18.91 -2.66
C ASP A 92 -8.34 20.10 -3.46
N SER A 93 -7.99 20.16 -4.75
CA SER A 93 -8.29 21.29 -5.64
C SER A 93 -9.02 20.85 -6.92
N LEU A 94 -9.46 19.59 -6.98
CA LEU A 94 -10.09 18.99 -8.15
C LEU A 94 -11.34 18.24 -7.74
N ASP A 95 -12.47 18.55 -8.37
CA ASP A 95 -13.75 17.87 -8.10
C ASP A 95 -13.87 16.56 -8.86
N LEU A 96 -13.52 16.56 -10.15
CA LEU A 96 -13.67 15.41 -11.03
C LEU A 96 -12.58 15.35 -12.09
N ALA A 97 -12.11 14.14 -12.39
CA ALA A 97 -11.29 13.86 -13.56
C ALA A 97 -11.81 12.63 -14.29
N PHE A 98 -11.94 12.76 -15.61
CA PHE A 98 -12.35 11.67 -16.49
C PHE A 98 -11.15 11.20 -17.29
N LYS A 99 -10.77 9.93 -17.13
CA LYS A 99 -9.78 9.33 -18.01
C LYS A 99 -10.36 9.20 -19.41
N TYR A 100 -9.61 9.63 -20.42
CA TYR A 100 -10.00 9.39 -21.80
C TYR A 100 -10.19 7.89 -22.06
N ARG A 101 -11.28 7.50 -22.70
CA ARG A 101 -11.50 6.11 -23.10
C ARG A 101 -12.30 6.04 -24.40
N SER A 102 -11.83 5.20 -25.32
CA SER A 102 -12.71 4.57 -26.31
C SER A 102 -12.80 3.07 -26.02
N ARG A 103 -13.84 2.38 -26.53
CA ARG A 103 -14.03 0.93 -26.32
C ARG A 103 -12.86 0.08 -26.82
N SER A 104 -12.00 0.62 -27.69
CA SER A 104 -10.89 -0.09 -28.33
C SER A 104 -9.53 0.59 -28.20
N PHE A 105 -9.45 1.77 -27.57
CA PHE A 105 -8.20 2.52 -27.35
C PHE A 105 -8.16 3.12 -25.95
N TYR A 106 -6.98 3.01 -25.30
CA TYR A 106 -6.63 3.66 -24.03
C TYR A 106 -7.51 3.33 -22.82
N GLY A 107 -8.27 2.23 -22.90
CA GLY A 107 -9.21 1.82 -21.87
C GLY A 107 -8.63 0.86 -20.82
N VAL A 108 -9.24 0.85 -19.64
CA VAL A 108 -8.97 -0.14 -18.57
C VAL A 108 -9.31 -1.59 -18.99
N LEU A 109 -10.13 -1.77 -20.03
CA LEU A 109 -10.41 -3.08 -20.65
C LEU A 109 -10.11 -3.03 -22.15
N THR A 110 -9.55 -4.12 -22.67
CA THR A 110 -9.29 -4.38 -24.10
C THR A 110 -10.20 -5.49 -24.63
N ALA A 111 -10.63 -5.41 -25.89
CA ALA A 111 -11.53 -6.37 -26.53
C ALA A 111 -10.79 -7.59 -27.09
N GLY A 112 -11.20 -8.80 -26.66
CA GLY A 112 -10.74 -10.19 -26.94
C GLY A 112 -10.36 -10.52 -28.40
N PRO A 113 -9.50 -11.54 -28.68
CA PRO A 113 -9.22 -11.92 -30.07
C PRO A 113 -10.47 -12.59 -30.68
N ASP A 114 -11.27 -13.22 -29.82
CA ASP A 114 -12.60 -13.78 -30.09
C ASP A 114 -13.71 -12.73 -30.08
N ALA A 115 -13.43 -11.43 -29.92
CA ALA A 115 -14.47 -10.40 -29.78
C ALA A 115 -15.41 -10.31 -31.01
N VAL A 116 -15.04 -10.94 -32.13
CA VAL A 116 -15.85 -11.09 -33.34
C VAL A 116 -16.98 -12.14 -33.17
N LEU A 117 -16.88 -13.07 -32.21
CA LEU A 117 -17.82 -14.19 -32.02
C LEU A 117 -18.52 -14.23 -30.65
N GLY A 118 -18.15 -13.35 -29.73
CA GLY A 118 -18.77 -13.22 -28.41
C GLY A 118 -17.89 -12.33 -27.53
N HIS A 119 -18.45 -11.24 -27.01
CA HIS A 119 -17.73 -10.14 -26.36
C HIS A 119 -16.90 -10.56 -25.13
N LYS A 120 -15.69 -11.09 -25.34
CA LYS A 120 -14.71 -11.27 -24.27
C LYS A 120 -13.89 -9.99 -24.13
N TYR A 121 -13.78 -9.46 -22.91
CA TYR A 121 -12.91 -8.32 -22.58
C TYR A 121 -11.84 -8.78 -21.60
N CYS A 122 -10.65 -8.20 -21.68
CA CYS A 122 -9.56 -8.44 -20.76
C CYS A 122 -9.16 -7.16 -20.03
N ARG A 123 -8.72 -7.32 -18.77
CA ARG A 123 -8.22 -6.23 -17.93
C ARG A 123 -6.82 -5.86 -18.37
N SER A 124 -6.56 -4.56 -18.54
CA SER A 124 -5.21 -4.04 -18.78
C SER A 124 -4.43 -3.94 -17.45
N PRO A 125 -3.08 -3.90 -17.48
CA PRO A 125 -2.26 -3.57 -16.31
C PRO A 125 -2.73 -2.29 -15.60
N LEU A 126 -3.13 -1.25 -16.35
CA LEU A 126 -3.75 -0.05 -15.76
C LEU A 126 -4.94 -0.36 -14.84
N TRP A 127 -5.80 -1.30 -15.21
CA TRP A 127 -6.93 -1.71 -14.37
C TRP A 127 -6.45 -2.24 -13.02
N TYR A 128 -5.37 -3.04 -13.01
CA TYR A 128 -4.81 -3.58 -11.77
C TYR A 128 -4.18 -2.49 -10.91
N ALA A 129 -3.46 -1.52 -11.50
CA ALA A 129 -2.96 -0.36 -10.77
C ALA A 129 -4.10 0.43 -10.10
N TRP A 130 -5.18 0.70 -10.84
CA TRP A 130 -6.34 1.40 -10.29
C TRP A 130 -7.09 0.57 -9.25
N LYS A 131 -7.23 -0.73 -9.48
CA LYS A 131 -7.89 -1.62 -8.53
C LYS A 131 -7.07 -1.75 -7.24
N LEU A 132 -5.74 -1.72 -7.34
CA LEU A 132 -4.84 -1.68 -6.20
C LEU A 132 -5.07 -0.42 -5.37
N LEU A 133 -5.06 0.77 -6.00
CA LEU A 133 -5.34 2.04 -5.33
C LEU A 133 -6.74 2.04 -4.68
N GLN A 134 -7.76 1.61 -5.42
CA GLN A 134 -9.14 1.57 -4.92
C GLN A 134 -9.31 0.59 -3.74
N SER A 135 -8.86 -0.65 -3.90
CA SER A 135 -9.23 -1.74 -2.98
C SER A 135 -8.23 -1.96 -1.85
N LYS A 136 -6.96 -1.58 -2.04
CA LYS A 136 -5.90 -1.78 -1.04
C LYS A 136 -5.46 -0.47 -0.41
N ALA A 137 -5.35 0.61 -1.18
CA ALA A 137 -5.04 1.92 -0.62
C ALA A 137 -6.29 2.68 -0.15
N ASN A 138 -7.48 2.16 -0.42
CA ASN A 138 -8.76 2.83 -0.14
C ASN A 138 -8.83 4.24 -0.76
N LEU A 139 -8.21 4.46 -1.92
CA LEU A 139 -8.33 5.72 -2.66
C LEU A 139 -9.68 5.74 -3.38
N VAL A 140 -10.73 6.10 -2.63
CA VAL A 140 -12.12 6.20 -3.08
C VAL A 140 -12.74 7.53 -2.66
N GLU A 141 -13.89 7.86 -3.25
CA GLU A 141 -14.67 9.05 -2.89
C GLU A 141 -14.88 9.14 -1.37
N GLY A 142 -14.66 10.34 -0.82
CA GLY A 142 -14.78 10.60 0.63
C GLY A 142 -13.60 10.12 1.48
N SER A 143 -12.58 9.48 0.90
CA SER A 143 -11.40 9.07 1.66
C SER A 143 -10.48 10.26 1.91
N PRO A 144 -10.13 10.57 3.18
CA PRO A 144 -9.21 11.65 3.47
C PRO A 144 -7.79 11.30 3.02
N MET A 145 -7.10 12.29 2.44
CA MET A 145 -5.67 12.24 2.17
C MET A 145 -4.92 12.74 3.42
N LEU A 146 -4.02 11.91 3.94
CA LEU A 146 -3.17 12.26 5.08
C LEU A 146 -1.93 13.03 4.62
N GLN A 147 -1.34 13.80 5.53
CA GLN A 147 -0.09 14.52 5.27
C GLN A 147 1.05 13.51 5.06
N ALA A 148 1.74 13.61 3.93
CA ALA A 148 2.96 12.88 3.63
C ALA A 148 4.01 13.85 3.10
N GLN A 149 5.25 13.70 3.54
CA GLN A 149 6.37 14.57 3.16
C GLN A 149 7.64 13.75 2.98
N ILE A 150 8.44 14.12 1.97
CA ILE A 150 9.77 13.55 1.72
C ILE A 150 10.79 14.52 2.33
N GLN A 151 11.56 14.07 3.33
CA GLN A 151 12.50 14.93 4.06
C GLN A 151 13.79 15.24 3.30
N GLN A 152 14.21 14.42 2.33
CA GLN A 152 15.43 14.65 1.55
C GLN A 152 15.42 13.85 0.23
N ASP A 153 15.15 14.52 -0.89
CA ASP A 153 15.92 14.48 -2.15
C ASP A 153 15.13 15.22 -3.25
N LEU A 154 15.69 16.31 -3.78
CA LEU A 154 15.06 17.08 -4.88
C LEU A 154 15.00 16.30 -6.20
N ASP A 155 15.81 15.23 -6.32
CA ASP A 155 15.87 14.35 -7.50
C ASP A 155 15.22 12.97 -7.26
N SER A 156 14.59 12.74 -6.10
CA SER A 156 13.91 11.46 -5.87
C SER A 156 12.75 11.29 -6.84
N LYS A 157 12.72 10.15 -7.53
CA LYS A 157 11.59 9.72 -8.37
C LYS A 157 10.59 8.90 -7.59
N ILE A 158 10.59 9.08 -6.27
CA ILE A 158 9.64 8.46 -5.35
C ILE A 158 8.58 9.49 -5.02
N ASP A 159 7.32 9.14 -5.25
CA ASP A 159 6.20 9.89 -4.71
C ASP A 159 5.62 9.13 -3.51
N ILE A 160 5.22 9.87 -2.47
CA ILE A 160 4.56 9.30 -1.29
C ILE A 160 3.22 9.98 -1.06
N PHE A 161 2.20 9.16 -0.81
CA PHE A 161 0.86 9.59 -0.42
C PHE A 161 0.36 8.73 0.73
N ALA A 162 -0.60 9.25 1.49
CA ALA A 162 -1.27 8.48 2.52
C ALA A 162 -2.77 8.76 2.50
N VAL A 163 -3.57 7.73 2.78
CA VAL A 163 -5.03 7.75 2.71
C VAL A 163 -5.61 7.10 3.97
N GLY A 164 -6.75 7.59 4.44
CA GLY A 164 -7.45 7.03 5.61
C GLY A 164 -7.24 7.86 6.87
N ASP A 165 -7.25 7.22 8.02
CA ASP A 165 -7.23 7.89 9.33
C ASP A 165 -6.13 7.32 10.23
N SER A 166 -6.07 7.80 11.48
CA SER A 166 -5.07 7.38 12.46
C SER A 166 -5.26 5.93 12.96
N GLU A 167 -6.40 5.30 12.69
CA GLU A 167 -6.66 3.90 13.06
C GLU A 167 -6.34 2.93 11.92
N HIS A 168 -6.48 3.38 10.68
CA HIS A 168 -6.27 2.56 9.49
C HIS A 168 -5.63 3.37 8.34
N PRO A 169 -4.38 3.85 8.47
CA PRO A 169 -3.72 4.55 7.39
C PRO A 169 -3.26 3.57 6.31
N ARG A 170 -3.33 4.00 5.04
CA ARG A 170 -2.72 3.32 3.90
C ARG A 170 -1.71 4.23 3.25
N ILE A 171 -0.50 3.73 3.07
CA ILE A 171 0.60 4.48 2.46
C ILE A 171 0.77 4.00 1.03
N ILE A 172 0.87 4.93 0.09
CA ILE A 172 1.12 4.67 -1.32
C ILE A 172 2.50 5.23 -1.65
N LEU A 173 3.41 4.35 -2.02
CA LEU A 173 4.72 4.67 -2.57
C LEU A 173 4.69 4.42 -4.07
N ILE A 174 5.15 5.39 -4.86
CA ILE A 174 5.23 5.25 -6.31
C ILE A 174 6.68 5.49 -6.71
N ASN A 175 7.36 4.43 -7.15
CA ASN A 175 8.69 4.57 -7.74
C ASN A 175 8.54 4.78 -9.24
N ARG A 176 8.80 6.01 -9.69
CA ARG A 176 8.82 6.40 -11.11
C ARG A 176 10.19 6.26 -11.76
N SER A 177 11.21 5.82 -11.01
CA SER A 177 12.53 5.52 -11.53
C SER A 177 12.56 4.19 -12.29
N PHE A 178 13.47 4.10 -13.25
CA PHE A 178 13.81 2.84 -13.91
C PHE A 178 14.79 1.99 -13.08
N ASP A 179 15.22 2.51 -11.94
CA ASP A 179 16.04 1.82 -10.96
C ASP A 179 15.23 1.50 -9.70
N ALA A 180 15.62 0.45 -8.99
CA ALA A 180 15.05 0.13 -7.69
C ALA A 180 15.51 1.18 -6.67
N ASP A 181 14.68 1.43 -5.68
CA ASP A 181 14.99 2.39 -4.61
C ASP A 181 14.54 1.83 -3.25
N SER A 182 15.13 2.33 -2.17
CA SER A 182 14.78 1.94 -0.80
C SER A 182 14.38 3.18 -0.02
N VAL A 183 13.16 3.17 0.51
CA VAL A 183 12.60 4.28 1.26
C VAL A 183 12.57 3.95 2.74
N GLU A 184 13.12 4.83 3.58
CA GLU A 184 12.85 4.81 5.01
C GLU A 184 11.58 5.63 5.29
N LEU A 185 10.59 4.97 5.87
CA LEU A 185 9.31 5.56 6.24
C LEU A 185 9.24 5.76 7.74
N THR A 186 8.85 6.97 8.15
CA THR A 186 8.43 7.28 9.51
C THR A 186 6.94 7.53 9.52
N LEU A 187 6.20 6.77 10.32
CA LEU A 187 4.77 6.92 10.53
C LEU A 187 4.52 7.46 11.94
N GLU A 188 3.91 8.63 11.99
CA GLU A 188 3.56 9.35 13.21
C GLU A 188 2.03 9.40 13.40
N GLY A 189 1.57 9.62 14.63
CA GLY A 189 0.16 9.93 14.90
C GLY A 189 -0.81 8.75 14.77
N LEU A 190 -0.33 7.50 14.78
CA LEU A 190 -1.20 6.33 14.91
C LEU A 190 -1.99 6.40 16.22
N SER A 191 -3.28 6.09 16.14
CA SER A 191 -4.17 6.00 17.29
C SER A 191 -3.65 4.92 18.26
N GLY A 192 -3.78 5.18 19.56
CA GLY A 192 -3.48 4.18 20.59
C GLY A 192 -4.33 2.91 20.45
N ASN A 193 -5.41 2.92 19.67
CA ASN A 193 -6.21 1.72 19.38
C ASN A 193 -5.52 0.74 18.42
N VAL A 194 -4.53 1.19 17.64
CA VAL A 194 -3.76 0.34 16.73
C VAL A 194 -2.67 -0.39 17.50
N LYS A 195 -3.05 -1.50 18.15
CA LYS A 195 -2.11 -2.32 18.91
C LYS A 195 -1.29 -3.21 17.97
N ASN A 196 0.01 -3.28 18.21
CA ASN A 196 0.96 -4.10 17.43
C ASN A 196 0.84 -3.86 15.92
N PRO A 197 0.95 -2.62 15.44
CA PRO A 197 0.67 -2.32 14.05
C PRO A 197 1.54 -3.16 13.11
N LEU A 198 0.91 -3.71 12.07
CA LEU A 198 1.59 -4.35 10.94
C LEU A 198 1.15 -3.68 9.65
N ALA A 199 2.06 -3.62 8.69
CA ALA A 199 1.82 -3.10 7.36
C ALA A 199 1.74 -4.26 6.37
N ASN A 200 0.57 -4.52 5.80
CA ASN A 200 0.42 -5.47 4.69
C ASN A 200 0.90 -4.81 3.41
N ARG A 201 1.89 -5.39 2.73
CA ARG A 201 2.42 -4.83 1.48
C ARG A 201 1.76 -5.47 0.26
N TYR A 202 1.36 -4.61 -0.66
CA TYR A 202 0.87 -4.96 -1.99
C TYR A 202 1.73 -4.25 -3.03
N VAL A 203 2.07 -4.92 -4.12
CA VAL A 203 2.96 -4.35 -5.14
C VAL A 203 2.37 -4.56 -6.53
N PHE A 204 2.33 -3.47 -7.28
CA PHE A 204 2.15 -3.46 -8.72
C PHE A 204 3.48 -3.12 -9.39
N ASN A 205 4.02 -4.04 -10.18
CA ASN A 205 5.24 -3.86 -10.95
C ASN A 205 5.16 -4.71 -12.24
N GLU A 206 6.21 -4.67 -13.06
CA GLU A 206 6.31 -5.44 -14.31
C GLU A 206 6.05 -6.94 -14.11
N GLU A 207 6.64 -7.55 -13.09
CA GLU A 207 6.51 -8.98 -12.78
C GLU A 207 5.04 -9.38 -12.47
N ARG A 208 4.33 -8.54 -11.72
CA ARG A 208 2.98 -8.86 -11.19
C ARG A 208 1.83 -8.38 -12.06
N SER A 209 2.03 -7.45 -13.00
CA SER A 209 0.95 -6.72 -13.68
C SER A 209 0.57 -7.16 -15.10
N ALA A 210 1.07 -8.31 -15.56
CA ALA A 210 0.82 -8.95 -16.86
C ALA A 210 1.84 -8.62 -17.97
N GLN A 211 2.23 -9.66 -18.72
CA GLN A 211 3.08 -9.55 -19.91
C GLN A 211 2.21 -9.16 -21.12
N PHE A 212 2.51 -8.02 -21.72
CA PHE A 212 1.94 -7.61 -22.99
C PHE A 212 2.42 -8.53 -24.13
N ILE A 213 1.49 -9.08 -24.89
CA ILE A 213 1.73 -9.69 -26.20
C ILE A 213 1.71 -8.59 -27.26
N ALA A 214 2.88 -8.08 -27.62
CA ALA A 214 3.03 -7.46 -28.93
C ALA A 214 3.02 -8.55 -30.00
N ALA A 215 2.69 -8.21 -31.25
CA ALA A 215 2.65 -9.20 -32.33
C ALA A 215 3.98 -9.98 -32.41
N GLU A 216 3.88 -11.31 -32.36
CA GLU A 216 5.05 -12.22 -32.33
C GLU A 216 5.73 -12.34 -33.71
N VAL A 217 4.98 -12.25 -34.83
CA VAL A 217 5.50 -12.75 -36.11
C VAL A 217 4.89 -12.01 -37.31
N SER A 218 5.69 -11.83 -38.35
CA SER A 218 5.20 -11.57 -39.72
C SER A 218 4.03 -12.52 -40.05
N GLY A 219 2.85 -11.96 -40.32
CA GLY A 219 1.64 -12.74 -40.64
C GLY A 219 0.71 -13.07 -39.45
N SER A 220 1.02 -12.62 -38.23
CA SER A 220 0.09 -12.73 -37.10
C SER A 220 -0.95 -11.61 -37.13
N ASN A 221 -2.23 -11.97 -37.03
CA ASN A 221 -3.34 -11.02 -36.89
C ASN A 221 -3.58 -10.59 -35.43
N ILE A 222 -2.72 -11.03 -34.50
CA ILE A 222 -2.85 -10.83 -33.06
C ILE A 222 -2.09 -9.55 -32.69
N SER A 223 -2.80 -8.42 -32.66
CA SER A 223 -2.27 -7.14 -32.15
C SER A 223 -2.79 -6.85 -30.75
N GLY A 224 -1.89 -6.59 -29.79
CA GLY A 224 -2.25 -5.97 -28.51
C GLY A 224 -3.01 -6.88 -27.54
N TRP A 225 -2.50 -8.08 -27.32
CA TRP A 225 -3.07 -9.06 -26.41
C TRP A 225 -2.32 -9.07 -25.09
N TYR A 226 -2.91 -9.55 -24.00
CA TYR A 226 -2.17 -9.95 -22.79
C TYR A 226 -2.22 -11.47 -22.73
N SER A 227 -1.08 -12.13 -22.44
CA SER A 227 -0.85 -13.58 -22.62
C SER A 227 -1.90 -14.50 -22.00
N ASP A 228 -2.61 -14.02 -20.97
CA ASP A 228 -3.35 -14.84 -20.02
C ASP A 228 -4.75 -14.28 -19.68
N ALA A 229 -5.56 -14.04 -20.71
CA ALA A 229 -6.88 -13.42 -20.61
C ALA A 229 -8.11 -14.38 -20.49
N PRO A 230 -8.26 -15.26 -19.48
CA PRO A 230 -9.58 -15.78 -19.05
C PRO A 230 -10.08 -15.18 -17.72
N GLU A 231 -11.38 -15.37 -17.43
CA GLU A 231 -12.22 -14.70 -16.39
C GLU A 231 -11.66 -14.65 -14.95
N ILE A 232 -10.75 -15.54 -14.57
CA ILE A 232 -9.93 -15.45 -13.36
C ILE A 232 -8.51 -15.84 -13.80
N SER A 233 -7.64 -14.84 -13.87
CA SER A 233 -6.26 -15.01 -14.32
C SER A 233 -5.35 -15.24 -13.11
N PRO A 234 -4.30 -16.08 -13.19
CA PRO A 234 -3.23 -16.22 -12.19
C PRO A 234 -2.56 -14.90 -11.74
N ARG A 235 -2.98 -13.76 -12.30
CA ARG A 235 -2.41 -12.42 -12.09
C ARG A 235 -3.29 -11.45 -11.30
N ASP A 236 -4.36 -11.93 -10.64
CA ASP A 236 -4.87 -11.24 -9.43
C ASP A 236 -3.78 -11.12 -8.35
N ILE A 237 -2.63 -11.78 -8.54
CA ILE A 237 -1.39 -11.60 -7.79
C ILE A 237 -0.96 -10.12 -7.61
N ALA A 238 -1.22 -9.22 -8.58
CA ALA A 238 -0.98 -7.78 -8.39
C ALA A 238 -1.85 -7.16 -7.28
N LEU A 239 -2.94 -7.82 -6.90
CA LEU A 239 -3.85 -7.44 -5.82
C LEU A 239 -3.69 -8.33 -4.58
N GLU A 240 -2.85 -9.37 -4.64
CA GLU A 240 -2.52 -10.21 -3.51
C GLU A 240 -1.43 -9.56 -2.67
N ARG A 241 -1.50 -9.82 -1.35
CA ARG A 241 -0.48 -9.39 -0.41
C ARG A 241 0.84 -10.08 -0.76
N VAL A 242 1.91 -9.30 -0.86
CA VAL A 242 3.27 -9.80 -1.11
C VAL A 242 3.84 -10.38 0.18
N ASP A 243 3.82 -9.56 1.23
CA ASP A 243 4.33 -9.84 2.55
C ASP A 243 3.76 -8.83 3.57
N GLU A 244 4.30 -8.86 4.77
CA GLU A 244 3.92 -7.97 5.87
C GLU A 244 5.16 -7.50 6.63
N PHE A 245 5.07 -6.28 7.18
CA PHE A 245 6.10 -5.72 8.05
C PHE A 245 5.53 -5.42 9.42
N TRP A 246 6.26 -5.80 10.45
CA TRP A 246 5.95 -5.37 11.80
C TRP A 246 6.51 -3.98 12.03
N LEU A 247 5.65 -3.06 12.45
CA LEU A 247 6.05 -1.70 12.72
C LEU A 247 6.67 -1.65 14.11
N ALA A 248 7.96 -1.34 14.19
CA ALA A 248 8.66 -1.15 15.44
C ALA A 248 8.39 0.25 15.98
N SER A 249 7.84 0.33 17.18
CA SER A 249 7.76 1.61 17.89
C SER A 249 9.15 2.01 18.36
N ASN A 250 9.57 3.22 18.02
CA ASN A 250 10.77 3.85 18.59
C ASN A 250 10.41 4.87 19.69
N GLY A 251 9.32 4.61 20.42
CA GLY A 251 8.71 5.52 21.37
C GLY A 251 7.34 5.99 20.88
N VAL A 252 7.31 7.05 20.07
CA VAL A 252 6.06 7.64 19.52
C VAL A 252 5.84 7.26 18.05
N ASP A 253 6.94 7.06 17.32
CA ASP A 253 6.91 6.89 15.86
C ASP A 253 7.22 5.45 15.47
N TYR A 254 6.78 5.08 14.28
CA TYR A 254 7.04 3.77 13.70
C TYR A 254 7.94 3.93 12.48
N MET A 255 9.03 3.17 12.44
CA MET A 255 9.97 3.20 11.33
C MET A 255 9.92 1.90 10.53
N LEU A 256 10.00 2.03 9.21
CA LEU A 256 10.02 0.90 8.28
C LEU A 256 10.89 1.21 7.06
N GLN A 257 11.74 0.28 6.66
CA GLN A 257 12.43 0.33 5.37
C GLN A 257 11.64 -0.46 4.32
N VAL A 258 11.40 0.16 3.16
CA VAL A 258 10.60 -0.41 2.07
C VAL A 258 11.35 -0.33 0.75
N ASP A 259 11.71 -1.49 0.21
CA ASP A 259 12.23 -1.60 -1.14
C ASP A 259 11.10 -1.43 -2.16
N CYS A 260 11.31 -0.51 -3.10
CA CYS A 260 10.41 -0.22 -4.21
C CYS A 260 11.07 -0.65 -5.52
N SER A 261 10.48 -1.64 -6.20
CA SER A 261 10.94 -2.06 -7.52
C SER A 261 10.94 -0.89 -8.53
N PRO A 262 11.73 -0.96 -9.61
CA PRO A 262 11.63 0.00 -10.71
C PRO A 262 10.20 0.11 -11.21
N ILE A 263 9.75 1.33 -11.53
CA ILE A 263 8.43 1.61 -12.13
C ILE A 263 7.34 0.79 -11.42
N SER A 264 7.05 1.14 -10.17
CA SER A 264 6.15 0.37 -9.32
C SER A 264 5.23 1.23 -8.47
N ILE A 265 4.15 0.61 -8.00
CA ILE A 265 3.28 1.12 -6.94
C ILE A 265 3.37 0.13 -5.79
N THR A 266 3.74 0.61 -4.62
CA THR A 266 3.71 -0.15 -3.37
C THR A 266 2.64 0.45 -2.47
N VAL A 267 1.70 -0.37 -2.03
CA VAL A 267 0.69 0.01 -1.04
C VAL A 267 0.96 -0.71 0.26
N LEU A 268 1.03 0.03 1.35
CA LEU A 268 1.14 -0.49 2.71
C LEU A 268 -0.18 -0.24 3.42
N ASP A 269 -0.91 -1.30 3.74
CA ASP A 269 -2.17 -1.26 4.47
C ASP A 269 -1.89 -1.54 5.94
N VAL A 270 -1.88 -0.48 6.76
CA VAL A 270 -1.53 -0.57 8.19
C VAL A 270 -2.75 -0.99 8.98
N VAL A 271 -2.63 -2.11 9.68
CA VAL A 271 -3.71 -2.70 10.50
C VAL A 271 -3.20 -3.08 11.88
N PRO A 272 -4.10 -3.20 12.88
CA PRO A 272 -3.75 -3.83 14.15
C PRO A 272 -3.25 -5.25 13.93
N GLY A 273 -2.15 -5.60 14.58
CA GLY A 273 -1.63 -6.96 14.53
C GLY A 273 -2.43 -7.93 15.40
N PRO A 274 -2.31 -9.24 15.15
CA PRO A 274 -2.93 -10.26 15.99
C PRO A 274 -2.53 -10.09 17.47
N PRO A 275 -3.48 -10.26 18.40
CA PRO A 275 -3.17 -10.26 19.82
C PRO A 275 -2.29 -11.47 20.16
N GLY A 276 -1.40 -11.31 21.14
CA GLY A 276 -0.65 -12.43 21.69
C GLY A 276 -1.58 -13.36 22.45
N SER A 277 -1.29 -14.65 22.45
CA SER A 277 -2.10 -15.65 23.16
C SER A 277 -1.28 -16.42 24.18
N ILE A 278 -1.86 -16.69 25.34
CA ILE A 278 -1.27 -17.59 26.33
C ILE A 278 -1.67 -19.01 25.90
N VAL A 279 -0.70 -19.80 25.44
CA VAL A 279 -0.92 -21.15 24.91
C VAL A 279 -0.72 -22.24 25.96
N GLU A 280 0.05 -21.93 27.01
CA GLU A 280 0.23 -22.81 28.16
C GLU A 280 0.42 -21.98 29.42
N GLY A 281 -0.06 -22.49 30.55
CA GLY A 281 0.12 -21.86 31.85
C GLY A 281 0.27 -22.90 32.95
N SER A 282 1.18 -22.65 33.88
CA SER A 282 1.35 -23.49 35.07
C SER A 282 1.64 -22.63 36.30
N ILE A 283 1.11 -23.01 37.46
CA ILE A 283 1.37 -22.33 38.72
C ILE A 283 2.25 -23.20 39.61
N ALA A 284 3.36 -22.63 40.08
CA ALA A 284 4.26 -23.27 41.03
C ALA A 284 4.90 -22.22 41.94
N ASN A 285 5.02 -22.51 43.23
CA ASN A 285 5.70 -21.64 44.21
C ASN A 285 5.22 -20.18 44.21
N GLY A 286 3.92 -19.95 44.04
CA GLY A 286 3.35 -18.60 44.02
C GLY A 286 3.62 -17.80 42.74
N MET A 287 4.07 -18.45 41.67
CA MET A 287 4.26 -17.82 40.36
C MET A 287 3.46 -18.55 39.29
N ALA A 288 2.91 -17.80 38.35
CA ALA A 288 2.37 -18.35 37.12
C ALA A 288 3.42 -18.23 36.01
N ARG A 289 3.88 -19.38 35.51
CA ARG A 289 4.64 -19.46 34.26
C ARG A 289 3.65 -19.44 33.11
N LEU A 290 3.81 -18.50 32.19
CA LEU A 290 2.97 -18.32 31.02
C LEU A 290 3.81 -18.50 29.75
N VAL A 291 3.38 -19.43 28.89
CA VAL A 291 3.95 -19.61 27.55
C VAL A 291 3.06 -18.86 26.57
N ILE A 292 3.67 -17.96 25.82
CA ILE A 292 2.98 -17.00 24.97
C ILE A 292 3.37 -17.28 23.53
N ASP A 293 2.34 -17.50 22.71
CA ASP A 293 2.45 -17.41 21.27
C ASP A 293 2.29 -15.94 20.85
N ALA A 294 3.42 -15.39 20.39
CA ALA A 294 3.58 -14.02 19.98
C ALA A 294 3.94 -14.01 18.49
N SER A 295 2.92 -13.87 17.64
CA SER A 295 3.11 -13.79 16.18
C SER A 295 3.80 -12.49 15.75
N ALA A 296 3.69 -11.43 16.54
CA ALA A 296 4.51 -10.21 16.41
C ALA A 296 5.87 -10.30 17.12
N PRO A 297 6.83 -9.44 16.74
CA PRO A 297 8.01 -9.17 17.55
C PRO A 297 7.64 -8.81 19.00
N ALA A 298 8.47 -9.27 19.93
CA ALA A 298 8.18 -9.24 21.36
C ALA A 298 7.98 -7.83 21.96
N TYR A 299 8.49 -6.79 21.30
CA TYR A 299 8.38 -5.41 21.77
C TYR A 299 6.94 -4.87 21.77
N GLY A 300 6.03 -5.45 20.98
CA GLY A 300 4.63 -5.01 20.92
C GLY A 300 3.77 -5.52 22.07
N TYR A 301 4.15 -6.64 22.67
CA TYR A 301 3.30 -7.37 23.60
C TYR A 301 3.60 -7.03 25.06
N TYR A 302 2.56 -6.71 25.82
CA TYR A 302 2.64 -6.38 27.24
C TYR A 302 1.75 -7.30 28.06
N PRO A 303 2.29 -7.95 29.11
CA PRO A 303 1.48 -8.70 30.07
C PRO A 303 0.50 -7.78 30.78
N LYS A 304 -0.77 -8.22 30.85
CA LYS A 304 -1.84 -7.52 31.55
C LYS A 304 -2.50 -8.43 32.56
N THR A 305 -3.01 -7.84 33.63
CA THR A 305 -3.77 -8.53 34.69
C THR A 305 -5.09 -7.83 35.00
N THR A 306 -6.07 -8.59 35.46
CA THR A 306 -7.30 -8.06 36.06
C THR A 306 -7.83 -9.02 37.12
N THR A 307 -8.60 -8.53 38.08
CA THR A 307 -9.25 -9.36 39.11
C THR A 307 -10.67 -9.77 38.72
N ASN A 308 -11.22 -9.23 37.62
CA ASN A 308 -12.58 -9.52 37.14
C ASN A 308 -12.62 -9.55 35.61
N LEU A 309 -12.99 -10.70 35.02
CA LEU A 309 -13.11 -10.84 33.57
C LEU A 309 -14.30 -10.09 32.94
N VAL A 310 -15.33 -9.77 33.73
CA VAL A 310 -16.59 -9.22 33.22
C VAL A 310 -16.51 -7.70 33.08
N ASP A 311 -16.07 -7.01 34.14
CA ASP A 311 -16.07 -5.54 34.22
C ASP A 311 -14.69 -4.95 34.57
N GLY A 312 -13.66 -5.79 34.62
CA GLY A 312 -12.34 -5.37 35.07
C GLY A 312 -11.60 -4.55 34.02
N ILE A 313 -11.04 -3.42 34.46
CA ILE A 313 -9.99 -2.73 33.71
C ILE A 313 -8.74 -3.62 33.77
N TRP A 314 -8.12 -3.84 32.62
CA TRP A 314 -6.87 -4.57 32.52
C TRP A 314 -5.71 -3.62 32.81
N GLY A 315 -4.97 -3.89 33.88
CA GLY A 315 -3.77 -3.15 34.23
C GLY A 315 -2.50 -3.85 33.75
N SER A 316 -1.40 -3.12 33.71
CA SER A 316 -0.07 -3.70 33.48
C SER A 316 0.35 -4.59 34.66
N VAL A 317 1.03 -5.72 34.38
CA VAL A 317 1.58 -6.61 35.40
C VAL A 317 3.08 -6.75 35.24
N ALA A 318 3.80 -6.76 36.36
CA ALA A 318 5.22 -7.02 36.36
C ALA A 318 5.48 -8.51 36.06
N HIS A 319 6.52 -8.79 35.29
CA HIS A 319 6.93 -10.16 34.95
C HIS A 319 8.44 -10.33 35.02
N SER A 320 8.86 -11.59 35.15
CA SER A 320 10.25 -12.05 35.13
C SER A 320 10.46 -12.98 33.94
N ASP A 321 11.67 -13.02 33.40
CA ASP A 321 12.05 -13.88 32.27
C ASP A 321 12.37 -15.33 32.69
N ASP A 322 12.78 -15.55 33.94
CA ASP A 322 13.16 -16.86 34.47
C ASP A 322 12.46 -17.26 35.78
N GLY A 323 11.67 -16.35 36.37
CA GLY A 323 10.98 -16.56 37.64
C GLY A 323 11.88 -16.46 38.88
N VAL A 324 13.12 -15.97 38.70
CA VAL A 324 14.10 -15.74 39.77
C VAL A 324 14.56 -14.28 39.77
N ASN A 325 14.77 -13.71 38.58
CA ASN A 325 15.12 -12.32 38.38
C ASN A 325 13.98 -11.38 38.79
N PRO A 326 14.30 -10.10 39.09
CA PRO A 326 13.31 -9.10 39.47
C PRO A 326 12.15 -8.98 38.46
N PHE A 327 10.96 -8.73 38.99
CA PHE A 327 9.77 -8.54 38.18
C PHE A 327 9.71 -7.10 37.69
N HIS A 328 9.65 -6.91 36.38
CA HIS A 328 9.60 -5.62 35.72
C HIS A 328 8.28 -5.43 34.96
N VAL A 329 7.72 -4.22 35.03
CA VAL A 329 6.60 -3.83 34.17
C VAL A 329 7.18 -3.39 32.83
N THR A 330 7.21 -4.31 31.86
CA THR A 330 7.78 -4.11 30.53
C THR A 330 7.08 -5.01 29.50
N ASN A 331 7.55 -5.03 28.25
CA ASN A 331 7.07 -5.90 27.18
C ASN A 331 7.78 -7.26 27.15
N LEU A 332 7.41 -8.12 26.20
CA LEU A 332 7.98 -9.46 26.06
C LEU A 332 9.44 -9.47 25.53
N THR A 333 10.11 -8.32 25.33
CA THR A 333 11.58 -8.38 25.13
C THR A 333 12.30 -8.86 26.39
N TYR A 334 11.67 -8.72 27.56
CA TYR A 334 12.15 -9.28 28.82
C TYR A 334 11.49 -10.66 29.09
N SER A 335 11.79 -11.63 28.24
CA SER A 335 11.27 -13.00 28.36
C SER A 335 12.30 -14.01 27.90
N THR A 336 12.12 -15.27 28.29
CA THR A 336 12.93 -16.38 27.79
C THR A 336 12.28 -17.00 26.56
N LEU A 337 13.09 -17.43 25.59
CA LEU A 337 12.59 -18.18 24.43
C LEU A 337 12.38 -19.66 24.77
N GLU A 338 11.24 -20.21 24.37
CA GLU A 338 10.97 -21.65 24.39
C GLU A 338 10.43 -22.10 23.03
N GLY A 339 11.32 -22.66 22.21
CA GLY A 339 11.03 -22.84 20.78
C GLY A 339 10.77 -21.49 20.11
N THR A 340 9.61 -21.35 19.47
CA THR A 340 9.14 -20.09 18.88
C THR A 340 8.39 -19.18 19.86
N ASN A 341 8.08 -19.69 21.06
CA ASN A 341 7.24 -19.01 22.04
C ASN A 341 8.07 -18.16 23.01
N LYS A 342 7.38 -17.26 23.70
CA LYS A 342 7.93 -16.44 24.79
C LYS A 342 7.46 -16.98 26.12
N VAL A 343 8.36 -17.08 27.11
CA VAL A 343 8.04 -17.54 28.46
C VAL A 343 8.28 -16.40 29.43
N ILE A 344 7.25 -16.11 30.22
CA ILE A 344 7.32 -15.17 31.31
C ILE A 344 6.80 -15.80 32.59
N TYR A 345 7.19 -15.21 33.71
CA TYR A 345 6.72 -15.54 35.03
C TYR A 345 6.05 -14.32 35.63
N VAL A 346 4.84 -14.47 36.13
CA VAL A 346 4.10 -13.39 36.83
C VAL A 346 3.83 -13.82 38.26
N ASP A 347 3.81 -12.86 39.18
CA ASP A 347 3.47 -13.13 40.57
C ASP A 347 2.01 -13.58 40.66
N ALA A 348 1.80 -14.74 41.28
CA ALA A 348 0.51 -15.35 41.54
C ALA A 348 0.34 -15.71 43.03
N SER A 349 1.14 -15.12 43.92
CA SER A 349 1.09 -15.34 45.37
C SER A 349 -0.02 -14.53 46.06
N GLY A 350 -0.53 -13.50 45.39
CA GLY A 350 -1.56 -12.58 45.87
C GLY A 350 -3.02 -12.99 45.54
N ILE A 351 -3.88 -12.00 45.36
CA ILE A 351 -5.30 -12.17 45.03
C ILE A 351 -5.45 -12.83 43.66
N GLN A 352 -6.42 -13.75 43.51
CA GLN A 352 -6.74 -14.39 42.24
C GLN A 352 -6.92 -13.33 41.14
N GLY A 353 -6.13 -13.49 40.06
CA GLY A 353 -6.16 -12.62 38.91
C GLY A 353 -6.19 -13.42 37.61
N PHE A 354 -6.69 -12.79 36.58
CA PHE A 354 -6.69 -13.27 35.21
C PHE A 354 -5.59 -12.55 34.45
N PHE A 355 -4.91 -13.28 33.55
CA PHE A 355 -3.82 -12.73 32.75
C PHE A 355 -4.18 -12.77 31.27
N ARG A 356 -3.70 -11.77 30.52
CA ARG A 356 -3.74 -11.75 29.05
C ARG A 356 -2.50 -11.05 28.51
N ILE A 357 -2.32 -11.14 27.20
CA ILE A 357 -1.32 -10.36 26.48
C ILE A 357 -2.04 -9.24 25.72
N GLY A 358 -1.67 -7.99 26.02
CA GLY A 358 -2.15 -6.79 25.32
C GLY A 358 -1.05 -6.12 24.51
N GLY A 359 -1.37 -4.98 23.89
CA GLY A 359 -0.38 -4.09 23.28
C GLY A 359 0.18 -3.05 24.27
N ALA A 360 1.14 -2.24 23.80
CA ALA A 360 1.57 -1.01 24.49
C ALA A 360 0.35 -0.12 24.80
N GLU A 361 0.32 0.54 25.96
CA GLU A 361 -0.77 1.48 26.30
C GLU A 361 -0.59 2.83 25.63
#